data_AF-W9QXK6-F1
#
_entry.id   AF-W9QXK6-F1
#
_cell.length_a   1.000
_cell.length_b   1.000
_cell.length_c   1.000
_cell.angle_alpha   90.00
_cell.angle_beta   90.00
_cell.angle_gamma   90.00
#
_symmetry.space_group_name_H-M   'P 1'
#
loop_
_entity.id
_entity.type
_entity.pdbx_description
1 polymer ?
#
loop_
_entity_poly.entity_id
_entity_poly.type
_entity_poly.pdbx_seq_one_letter_code
_entity_poly.pdbx_strand_id
1 'polypeptide(L)'
;MGPHKLPLGIFPPIGSDSLLPSFGAGCLRLQEELAQHMTYDIGGECPVDDVFAQKLTLKGCEPLPRRRCHPKSPSGYKEPTPFPDNLWSTPPDSSIIWEPYTCKNYKCLIDRKNKPGSYDCKDCFELEGREKNRWLYDNGGLDYAIDQVLGTKPKGTIIISSYI
;
A
#
# COMPACT_ATOMS: atom_id res chain seq x y z
N MET A 1 23.43 -8.28 8.54
CA MET A 1 23.73 -9.73 8.41
C MET A 1 24.55 -9.89 7.13
N GLY A 2 25.80 -10.31 7.26
CA GLY A 2 26.72 -10.45 6.12
C GLY A 2 26.76 -11.89 5.59
N PRO A 3 27.60 -12.17 4.59
CA PRO A 3 27.84 -13.53 4.13
C PRO A 3 28.35 -14.41 5.29
N HIS A 4 27.71 -15.55 5.52
CA HIS A 4 28.14 -16.51 6.53
C HIS A 4 29.08 -17.53 5.89
N LYS A 5 30.33 -17.60 6.38
CA LYS A 5 31.29 -18.60 5.91
C LYS A 5 30.80 -20.00 6.25
N LEU A 6 30.91 -20.89 5.27
CA LEU A 6 30.60 -22.29 5.42
C LEU A 6 31.70 -22.98 6.24
N PRO A 7 31.33 -23.84 7.19
CA PRO A 7 32.31 -24.52 8.05
C PRO A 7 33.22 -25.49 7.26
N LEU A 8 32.79 -25.94 6.08
CA LEU A 8 33.50 -26.92 5.25
C LEU A 8 34.19 -26.30 4.02
N GLY A 9 34.28 -24.97 3.95
CA GLY A 9 34.84 -24.27 2.79
C GLY A 9 33.91 -24.25 1.59
N ILE A 10 34.47 -24.34 0.38
CA ILE A 10 33.73 -24.18 -0.88
C ILE A 10 32.71 -25.31 -1.05
N PHE A 11 31.44 -24.97 -1.23
CA PHE A 11 30.38 -25.92 -1.56
C PHE A 11 30.22 -26.02 -3.08
N PRO A 12 30.60 -27.14 -3.73
CA PRO A 12 30.70 -27.22 -5.19
C PRO A 12 29.41 -26.87 -5.97
N PRO A 13 28.19 -27.21 -5.51
CA PRO A 13 26.97 -26.82 -6.20
C PRO A 13 26.68 -25.30 -6.23
N ILE A 14 27.15 -24.56 -5.22
CA ILE A 14 26.98 -23.09 -5.14
C ILE A 14 28.24 -22.38 -5.66
N GLY A 15 29.40 -23.06 -5.65
CA GLY A 15 30.67 -22.49 -6.07
C GLY A 15 31.21 -21.42 -5.12
N SER A 16 30.65 -21.28 -3.91
CA SER A 16 31.09 -20.33 -2.89
C SER A 16 31.39 -21.02 -1.57
N ASP A 17 32.25 -20.39 -0.78
CA ASP A 17 32.54 -20.74 0.63
C ASP A 17 31.67 -19.93 1.61
N SER A 18 30.69 -19.18 1.09
CA SER A 18 29.86 -18.26 1.87
C SER A 18 28.41 -18.30 1.41
N LEU A 19 27.50 -18.39 2.38
CA LEU A 19 26.07 -18.30 2.18
C LEU A 19 25.60 -16.86 2.38
N LEU A 20 24.86 -16.36 1.39
CA LEU A 20 24.10 -15.13 1.51
C LEU A 20 22.73 -15.45 2.14
N PRO A 21 22.20 -14.61 3.04
CA PRO A 21 20.84 -14.74 3.50
C PRO A 21 19.86 -14.72 2.31
N SER A 22 18.83 -15.55 2.33
CA SER A 22 17.78 -15.53 1.30
C SER A 22 17.03 -14.20 1.26
N PHE A 23 16.84 -13.57 2.42
CA PHE A 23 16.18 -12.27 2.57
C PHE A 23 17.20 -11.13 2.69
N GLY A 24 16.97 -10.03 2.00
CA GLY A 24 17.79 -8.82 2.05
C GLY A 24 19.15 -8.93 1.35
N ALA A 25 19.54 -10.07 0.79
CA ALA A 25 20.80 -10.20 0.05
C ALA A 25 20.87 -9.28 -1.17
N GLY A 26 19.74 -8.99 -1.82
CA GLY A 26 19.70 -8.02 -2.92
C GLY A 26 20.11 -6.62 -2.48
N CYS A 27 19.87 -6.24 -1.22
CA CYS A 27 20.27 -4.94 -0.68
C CYS A 27 21.79 -4.73 -0.69
N LEU A 28 22.58 -5.81 -0.58
CA LEU A 28 24.05 -5.72 -0.57
C LEU A 28 24.63 -5.19 -1.88
N ARG A 29 23.87 -5.31 -2.99
CA ARG A 29 24.22 -4.81 -4.31
C ARG A 29 23.65 -3.42 -4.61
N LEU A 30 22.84 -2.87 -3.70
CA LEU A 30 22.09 -1.61 -3.87
C LEU A 30 22.42 -0.65 -2.71
N GLN A 31 23.69 -0.61 -2.31
CA GLN A 31 24.09 0.12 -1.10
C GLN A 31 23.84 1.62 -1.23
N GLU A 32 24.07 2.20 -2.41
CA GLU A 32 23.82 3.62 -2.67
C GLU A 32 22.33 3.94 -2.64
N GLU A 33 21.50 3.16 -3.32
CA GLU A 33 20.05 3.38 -3.33
C GLU A 33 19.43 3.10 -1.94
N LEU A 34 19.97 2.13 -1.20
CA LEU A 34 19.56 1.87 0.18
C LEU A 34 19.95 3.03 1.10
N ALA A 35 21.15 3.59 0.94
CA ALA A 35 21.57 4.77 1.70
C ALA A 35 20.65 5.96 1.39
N GLN A 36 20.32 6.17 0.12
CA GLN A 36 19.33 7.18 -0.29
C GLN A 36 17.96 6.93 0.35
N HIS A 37 17.48 5.68 0.36
CA HIS A 37 16.23 5.31 1.03
C HIS A 37 16.31 5.55 2.54
N MET A 38 17.48 5.47 3.16
CA MET A 38 17.66 5.70 4.59
C MET A 38 17.96 7.16 4.95
N THR A 39 17.92 8.08 3.98
CA THR A 39 18.03 9.53 4.21
C THR A 39 16.67 10.10 4.57
N TYR A 40 16.41 10.24 5.87
CA TYR A 40 15.21 10.88 6.42
C TYR A 40 15.49 11.43 7.82
N ASP A 41 14.65 12.35 8.28
CA ASP A 41 14.74 12.88 9.64
C ASP A 41 14.05 11.95 10.64
N ILE A 42 14.78 11.54 11.68
CA ILE A 42 14.23 10.69 12.74
C ILE A 42 13.15 11.46 13.50
N GLY A 43 11.95 10.89 13.61
CA GLY A 43 10.78 11.55 14.19
C GLY A 43 10.16 12.64 13.31
N GLY A 44 10.73 12.91 12.14
CA GLY A 44 10.17 13.82 11.14
C GLY A 44 9.15 13.14 10.22
N GLU A 45 8.81 13.84 9.14
CA GLU A 45 7.95 13.32 8.07
C GLU A 45 8.75 12.40 7.13
N CYS A 46 8.19 11.25 6.77
CA CYS A 46 8.81 10.37 5.80
C CYS A 46 8.74 10.96 4.38
N PRO A 47 9.82 10.87 3.58
CA PRO A 47 9.75 11.17 2.16
C PRO A 47 8.69 10.31 1.45
N VAL A 48 8.00 10.90 0.48
CA VAL A 48 7.03 10.19 -0.38
C VAL A 48 7.80 9.54 -1.53
N ASP A 49 8.32 8.34 -1.30
CA ASP A 49 9.16 7.60 -2.23
C ASP A 49 8.72 6.14 -2.41
N ASP A 50 7.41 5.89 -2.35
CA ASP A 50 6.82 4.55 -2.47
C ASP A 50 7.28 3.79 -3.72
N VAL A 51 7.39 4.50 -4.85
CA VAL A 51 7.89 3.93 -6.12
C VAL A 51 9.37 3.54 -6.02
N PHE A 52 10.18 4.32 -5.30
CA PHE A 52 11.59 4.03 -5.09
C PHE A 52 11.76 2.83 -4.15
N ALA A 53 10.99 2.79 -3.05
CA ALA A 53 10.92 1.65 -2.16
C ALA A 53 10.50 0.38 -2.91
N GLN A 54 9.43 0.44 -3.72
CA GLN A 54 8.98 -0.68 -4.54
C GLN A 54 10.07 -1.16 -5.50
N LYS A 55 10.81 -0.24 -6.13
CA LYS A 55 11.93 -0.59 -7.02
C LYS A 55 13.03 -1.34 -6.29
N LEU A 56 13.38 -0.96 -5.06
CA LEU A 56 14.34 -1.69 -4.24
C LEU A 56 13.85 -3.10 -3.91
N THR A 57 12.59 -3.24 -3.51
CA THR A 57 11.95 -4.53 -3.24
C THR A 57 11.98 -5.43 -4.47
N LEU A 58 11.58 -4.92 -5.64
CA LEU A 58 11.58 -5.66 -6.91
C LEU A 58 12.99 -6.10 -7.35
N LYS A 59 14.04 -5.38 -6.96
CA LYS A 59 15.43 -5.77 -7.18
C LYS A 59 15.95 -6.80 -6.14
N GLY A 60 15.09 -7.29 -5.24
CA GLY A 60 15.42 -8.30 -4.23
C GLY A 60 15.95 -7.72 -2.91
N CYS A 61 15.78 -6.42 -2.68
CA CYS A 61 16.08 -5.79 -1.39
C CYS A 61 14.84 -5.84 -0.48
N GLU A 62 14.37 -7.07 -0.19
CA GLU A 62 13.25 -7.31 0.71
C GLU A 62 13.70 -8.18 1.90
N PRO A 63 13.37 -7.81 3.15
CA PRO A 63 12.61 -6.63 3.56
C PRO A 63 13.45 -5.35 3.55
N LEU A 64 12.80 -4.20 3.26
CA LEU A 64 13.42 -2.90 3.43
C LEU A 64 13.62 -2.57 4.91
N PRO A 65 14.69 -1.83 5.28
CA PRO A 65 14.87 -1.37 6.64
C PRO A 65 13.70 -0.46 7.06
N ARG A 66 13.16 -0.72 8.25
CA ARG A 66 12.08 0.10 8.80
C ARG A 66 12.58 1.51 9.10
N ARG A 67 11.90 2.52 8.55
CA ARG A 67 12.17 3.93 8.87
C ARG A 67 11.58 4.33 10.22
N ARG A 68 12.24 5.27 10.89
CA ARG A 68 11.83 5.87 12.18
C ARG A 68 11.23 7.28 12.00
N CYS A 69 10.60 7.53 10.87
CA CYS A 69 9.84 8.74 10.57
C CYS A 69 8.33 8.43 10.63
N HIS A 70 7.51 9.47 10.69
CA HIS A 70 6.06 9.37 10.64
C HIS A 70 5.58 9.53 9.19
N PRO A 71 4.58 8.75 8.76
CA PRO A 71 3.98 8.98 7.45
C PRO A 71 3.40 10.39 7.40
N LYS A 72 3.49 11.02 6.22
CA LYS A 72 2.85 12.30 5.98
C LYS A 72 1.36 12.21 6.32
N SER A 73 0.83 13.28 6.91
CA SER A 73 -0.59 13.41 7.18
C SER A 73 -1.23 14.36 6.17
N PRO A 74 -2.44 14.09 5.68
CA PRO A 74 -3.11 14.98 4.75
C PRO A 74 -3.40 16.34 5.40
N SER A 75 -2.99 17.42 4.74
CA SER A 75 -3.25 18.78 5.19
C SER A 75 -4.74 19.10 5.00
N GLY A 76 -5.49 19.16 6.09
CA GLY A 76 -6.93 19.46 6.04
C GLY A 76 -7.82 18.22 5.99
N TYR A 77 -7.41 17.14 6.66
CA TYR A 77 -8.32 16.03 6.97
C TYR A 77 -9.62 16.57 7.56
N LYS A 78 -10.73 16.23 6.91
CA LYS A 78 -12.07 16.48 7.42
C LYS A 78 -12.63 15.17 7.90
N GLU A 79 -13.31 15.22 9.04
CA GLU A 79 -14.03 14.05 9.52
C GLU A 79 -15.03 13.58 8.45
N PRO A 80 -15.12 12.27 8.17
CA PRO A 80 -16.05 11.73 7.21
C PRO A 80 -17.49 12.09 7.55
N THR A 81 -18.37 12.05 6.56
CA THR A 81 -19.80 12.16 6.80
C THR A 81 -20.26 11.05 7.77
N PRO A 82 -21.32 11.30 8.56
CA PRO A 82 -21.86 10.26 9.42
C PRO A 82 -22.48 9.13 8.60
N PHE A 83 -22.55 7.94 9.18
CA PHE A 83 -23.34 6.84 8.64
C PHE A 83 -24.82 7.23 8.57
N PRO A 84 -25.56 6.90 7.49
CA PRO A 84 -25.19 6.00 6.39
C PRO A 84 -24.56 6.68 5.16
N ASP A 85 -24.51 8.01 5.13
CA ASP A 85 -24.15 8.76 3.93
C ASP A 85 -22.70 8.54 3.49
N ASN A 86 -21.83 8.14 4.42
CA ASN A 86 -20.42 7.88 4.16
C ASN A 86 -20.10 6.64 3.33
N LEU A 87 -21.02 5.66 3.21
CA LEU A 87 -20.70 4.37 2.60
C LEU A 87 -20.37 4.48 1.10
N TRP A 88 -21.14 5.30 0.38
CA TRP A 88 -21.08 5.40 -1.08
C TRP A 88 -20.79 6.83 -1.57
N SER A 89 -20.49 7.74 -0.65
CA SER A 89 -20.10 9.11 -0.99
C SER A 89 -18.61 9.20 -1.28
N THR A 90 -18.25 9.98 -2.29
CA THR A 90 -16.83 10.32 -2.51
C THR A 90 -16.36 11.28 -1.41
N PRO A 91 -15.30 10.93 -0.66
CA PRO A 91 -14.78 11.81 0.38
C PRO A 91 -14.11 13.06 -0.24
N PRO A 92 -13.85 14.11 0.57
CA PRO A 92 -13.15 15.29 0.07
C PRO A 92 -11.72 14.94 -0.38
N ASP A 93 -11.21 15.62 -1.41
CA ASP A 93 -9.84 15.42 -1.90
C ASP A 93 -8.78 15.64 -0.79
N SER A 94 -9.07 16.39 0.27
CA SER A 94 -8.17 16.58 1.40
C SER A 94 -8.08 15.39 2.37
N SER A 95 -8.76 14.28 2.08
CA SER A 95 -8.76 13.08 2.94
C SER A 95 -7.49 12.24 2.82
N ILE A 96 -6.75 12.35 1.72
CA ILE A 96 -5.54 11.55 1.45
C ILE A 96 -4.41 12.41 0.89
N ILE A 97 -3.22 11.81 0.80
CA ILE A 97 -2.06 12.41 0.16
C ILE A 97 -1.99 11.94 -1.29
N TRP A 98 -2.06 12.90 -2.21
CA TRP A 98 -2.10 12.63 -3.65
C TRP A 98 -0.72 12.51 -4.31
N GLU A 99 0.35 12.87 -3.61
CA GLU A 99 1.72 12.88 -4.15
C GLU A 99 2.14 11.57 -4.84
N PRO A 100 1.92 10.36 -4.26
CA PRO A 100 2.37 9.12 -4.88
C PRO A 100 1.50 8.66 -6.04
N TYR A 101 0.28 9.19 -6.19
CA TYR A 101 -0.67 8.75 -7.20
C TYR A 101 -0.60 9.58 -8.49
N THR A 102 -0.93 8.96 -9.62
CA THR A 102 -1.04 9.66 -10.90
C THR A 102 -2.24 10.60 -10.94
N CYS A 103 -3.36 10.18 -10.32
CA CYS A 103 -4.51 11.06 -10.08
C CYS A 103 -4.25 11.97 -8.88
N LYS A 104 -4.73 13.23 -8.95
CA LYS A 104 -4.56 14.25 -7.90
C LYS A 104 -5.86 14.67 -7.21
N ASN A 105 -6.96 13.98 -7.54
CA ASN A 105 -8.28 14.16 -6.94
C ASN A 105 -9.13 12.92 -7.22
N TYR A 106 -10.22 12.76 -6.48
CA TYR A 106 -11.15 11.65 -6.67
C TYR A 106 -11.87 11.72 -8.02
N LYS A 107 -12.09 12.93 -8.55
CA LYS A 107 -12.69 13.11 -9.88
C LYS A 107 -11.86 12.39 -10.97
N CYS A 108 -10.55 12.49 -10.91
CA CYS A 108 -9.65 11.78 -11.83
C CYS A 108 -9.78 10.26 -11.71
N LEU A 109 -9.95 9.73 -10.50
CA LEU A 109 -10.15 8.30 -10.26
C LEU A 109 -11.49 7.82 -10.84
N ILE A 110 -12.56 8.59 -10.66
CA ILE A 110 -13.88 8.31 -11.23
C ILE A 110 -13.84 8.36 -12.76
N ASP A 111 -13.17 9.38 -13.33
CA ASP A 111 -13.07 9.56 -14.78
C ASP A 111 -12.15 8.53 -15.46
N ARG A 112 -11.36 7.76 -14.68
CA ARG A 112 -10.46 6.71 -15.19
C ARG A 112 -11.20 5.61 -15.95
N LYS A 113 -12.47 5.36 -15.63
CA LYS A 113 -13.33 4.41 -16.35
C LYS A 113 -13.43 4.70 -17.86
N ASN A 114 -13.25 5.96 -18.24
CA ASN A 114 -13.35 6.41 -19.64
C ASN A 114 -12.01 6.40 -20.38
N LYS A 115 -10.88 6.14 -19.70
CA LYS A 115 -9.53 6.19 -20.30
C LYS A 115 -9.03 4.80 -20.72
N PRO A 116 -8.16 4.67 -21.73
CA PRO A 116 -7.51 3.39 -22.04
C PRO A 116 -6.52 3.00 -20.94
N GLY A 117 -6.38 1.70 -20.64
CA GLY A 117 -5.46 1.20 -19.60
C GLY A 117 -5.89 -0.15 -19.02
N SER A 118 -5.26 -0.55 -17.91
CA SER A 118 -5.62 -1.79 -17.19
C SER A 118 -7.13 -1.82 -16.87
N TYR A 119 -7.75 -2.95 -17.17
CA TYR A 119 -9.16 -3.21 -16.89
C TYR A 119 -9.42 -3.57 -15.43
N ASP A 120 -8.37 -3.97 -14.70
CA ASP A 120 -8.46 -4.26 -13.29
C ASP A 120 -8.73 -2.97 -12.51
N CYS A 121 -9.90 -2.93 -11.88
CA CYS A 121 -10.33 -1.85 -11.00
C CYS A 121 -10.53 -0.48 -11.70
N LYS A 122 -10.92 -0.50 -12.97
CA LYS A 122 -11.14 0.71 -13.78
C LYS A 122 -12.32 1.57 -13.30
N ASP A 123 -13.31 0.92 -12.71
CA ASP A 123 -14.60 1.46 -12.25
C ASP A 123 -14.79 1.31 -10.73
N CYS A 124 -13.74 0.93 -9.99
CA CYS A 124 -13.81 0.78 -8.53
C CYS A 124 -14.21 2.05 -7.77
N PHE A 125 -13.92 3.23 -8.34
CA PHE A 125 -14.27 4.52 -7.72
C PHE A 125 -15.68 4.99 -8.10
N GLU A 126 -16.43 4.22 -8.90
CA GLU A 126 -17.86 4.45 -9.11
C GLU A 126 -18.66 3.89 -7.94
N LEU A 127 -18.56 4.58 -6.79
CA LEU A 127 -19.09 4.14 -5.50
C LEU A 127 -20.59 3.88 -5.55
N GLU A 128 -21.39 4.72 -6.21
CA GLU A 128 -22.84 4.52 -6.32
C GLU A 128 -23.25 3.44 -7.33
N GLY A 129 -22.34 2.99 -8.18
CA GLY A 129 -22.63 2.05 -9.26
C GLY A 129 -22.20 0.62 -8.92
N ARG A 130 -21.24 0.09 -9.69
CA ARG A 130 -20.79 -1.30 -9.57
C ARG A 130 -20.23 -1.61 -8.20
N GLU A 131 -19.50 -0.67 -7.59
CA GLU A 131 -18.84 -0.90 -6.32
C GLU A 131 -19.85 -1.14 -5.20
N LYS A 132 -20.86 -0.26 -5.04
CA LYS A 132 -21.98 -0.48 -4.11
C LYS A 132 -22.64 -1.84 -4.27
N ASN A 133 -22.94 -2.25 -5.51
CA ASN A 133 -23.57 -3.54 -5.75
C ASN A 133 -22.66 -4.71 -5.35
N ARG A 134 -21.34 -4.61 -5.57
CA ARG A 134 -20.37 -5.65 -5.18
C ARG A 134 -20.30 -5.86 -3.68
N TRP A 135 -20.46 -4.81 -2.88
CA TRP A 135 -20.39 -4.88 -1.41
C TRP A 135 -21.73 -5.21 -0.75
N LEU A 136 -22.85 -4.90 -1.40
CA LEU A 136 -24.19 -5.19 -0.89
C LEU A 136 -24.68 -6.60 -1.24
N TYR A 137 -24.23 -7.17 -2.36
CA TYR A 137 -24.68 -8.47 -2.82
C TYR A 137 -23.60 -9.53 -2.60
N ASP A 138 -23.92 -10.52 -1.78
CA ASP A 138 -23.17 -11.78 -1.75
C ASP A 138 -23.59 -12.65 -2.95
N ASN A 139 -22.64 -12.91 -3.86
CA ASN A 139 -22.82 -13.79 -5.00
C ASN A 139 -22.29 -15.21 -4.73
N GLY A 140 -22.21 -15.61 -3.45
CA GLY A 140 -21.67 -16.88 -2.98
C GLY A 140 -20.14 -16.94 -2.94
N GLY A 141 -19.47 -15.79 -2.97
CA GLY A 141 -18.00 -15.68 -3.03
C GLY A 141 -17.37 -14.75 -1.99
N LEU A 142 -18.17 -13.91 -1.33
CA LEU A 142 -17.76 -13.11 -0.18
C LEU A 142 -18.61 -13.61 0.99
N ASP A 143 -17.99 -14.21 2.02
CA ASP A 143 -18.74 -14.86 3.10
C ASP A 143 -19.74 -13.93 3.83
N TYR A 144 -19.64 -12.60 3.66
CA TYR A 144 -20.53 -11.61 4.28
C TYR A 144 -20.75 -10.36 3.42
N ALA A 145 -21.99 -9.85 3.40
CA ALA A 145 -22.33 -8.54 2.86
C ALA A 145 -22.03 -7.41 3.87
N ILE A 146 -21.83 -6.17 3.40
CA ILE A 146 -21.42 -5.04 4.26
C ILE A 146 -22.44 -4.72 5.36
N ASP A 147 -23.72 -4.91 5.11
CA ASP A 147 -24.80 -4.75 6.09
C ASP A 147 -24.71 -5.78 7.22
N GLN A 148 -24.36 -7.02 6.89
CA GLN A 148 -24.13 -8.09 7.87
C GLN A 148 -22.93 -7.75 8.76
N VAL A 149 -21.83 -7.29 8.17
CA VAL A 149 -20.62 -6.87 8.92
C VAL A 149 -20.94 -5.71 9.87
N LEU A 150 -21.61 -4.67 9.36
CA LEU A 150 -21.99 -3.51 10.16
C LEU A 150 -23.03 -3.86 11.25
N GLY A 151 -23.83 -4.91 11.05
CA GLY A 151 -24.78 -5.44 12.03
C GLY A 151 -24.12 -6.22 13.19
N THR A 152 -22.87 -6.66 13.05
CA THR A 152 -22.19 -7.45 14.11
C THR A 152 -21.85 -6.66 15.37
N LYS A 153 -21.80 -5.32 15.29
CA LYS A 153 -21.46 -4.42 16.40
C LYS A 153 -22.36 -3.19 16.42
N PRO A 154 -22.43 -2.48 17.57
CA PRO A 154 -23.11 -1.20 17.63
C PRO A 154 -22.52 -0.20 16.63
N LYS A 155 -23.40 0.65 16.08
CA LYS A 155 -23.01 1.74 15.16
C LYS A 155 -21.88 2.57 15.77
N GLY A 156 -20.90 2.94 14.93
CA GLY A 156 -19.73 3.72 15.34
C GLY A 156 -18.59 2.92 15.98
N THR A 157 -18.74 1.60 16.14
CA THR A 157 -17.66 0.74 16.68
C THR A 157 -16.73 0.22 15.58
N ILE A 158 -17.27 0.02 14.37
CA ILE A 158 -16.53 -0.52 13.23
C ILE A 158 -16.08 0.64 12.35
N ILE A 159 -14.78 0.73 12.11
CA ILE A 159 -14.18 1.62 11.12
C ILE A 159 -13.63 0.74 10.00
N ILE A 160 -14.12 0.95 8.79
CA ILE A 160 -13.60 0.29 7.58
C ILE A 160 -12.81 1.34 6.82
N SER A 161 -11.52 1.09 6.62
CA SER A 161 -10.65 1.96 5.82
C SER A 161 -10.22 1.20 4.57
N SER A 162 -10.60 1.72 3.41
CA SER A 162 -10.13 1.22 2.13
C SER A 162 -8.88 1.99 1.73
N TYR A 163 -7.79 1.27 1.47
CA TYR A 163 -6.57 1.85 0.91
C TYR A 163 -6.73 1.98 -0.61
N ILE A 164 -6.20 3.07 -1.18
CA ILE A 164 -6.25 3.42 -2.61
C ILE A 164 -5.03 2.86 -3.34
#